data_AF-A0A7X5V7J4-F1
#
_entry.id   AF-A0A7X5V7J4-F1
#
_cell.length_a   1.000
_cell.length_b   1.000
_cell.length_c   1.000
_cell.angle_alpha   90.00
_cell.angle_beta   90.00
_cell.angle_gamma   90.00
#
_symmetry.space_group_name_H-M   'P 1'
#
loop_
_entity.id
_entity.type
_entity.pdbx_description
1 polymer ?
#
loop_
_entity_poly.entity_id
_entity_poly.type
_entity_poly.pdbx_seq_one_letter_code
_entity_poly.pdbx_strand_id
1 'polypeptide(L)'
;MGWAGGGADPDPRARGGAVELAVWQYLIGVSAMMWVLLAGFGLVLLRRLTEDAAVRPVDGDASGRRATVRFVGFVFAVIVVPLLIGAAAGLRNPYVMEGQNWKIPLLHLIAGCANLPVLVALKRIELTAADDRGWGTTPADIARLRLLRRTTRLATAGLGAVIALAVIATGALRQATAAAGLTPLPDTFGVVYGAAFTGVVAGVHLYVSSAVENRARRLLDQVAALPDPSAVSPQEFSAGRSLRGEVAEELELGVDPRADLQSLLAVLSPLIGALLTKVGGL
;
A
#
# COMPACT_ATOMS: atom_id res chain seq x y z
N MET A 1 -27.38 -36.80 0.24
CA MET A 1 -26.34 -35.77 0.46
C MET A 1 -27.04 -34.42 0.55
N GLY A 2 -27.50 -34.08 1.76
CA GLY A 2 -28.13 -32.79 2.03
C GLY A 2 -27.04 -31.74 2.27
N TRP A 3 -27.16 -30.60 1.59
CA TRP A 3 -26.38 -29.42 1.94
C TRP A 3 -26.76 -29.02 3.36
N ALA A 4 -25.78 -29.08 4.25
CA ALA A 4 -25.91 -28.67 5.65
C ALA A 4 -26.57 -27.28 5.69
N GLY A 5 -27.70 -27.18 6.40
CA GLY A 5 -28.32 -25.91 6.72
C GLY A 5 -27.26 -24.99 7.32
N GLY A 6 -27.01 -23.87 6.64
CA GLY A 6 -26.13 -22.82 7.12
C GLY A 6 -26.77 -22.19 8.35
N GLY A 7 -26.56 -22.80 9.51
CA GLY A 7 -26.90 -22.22 10.80
C GLY A 7 -26.17 -20.90 10.95
N ALA A 8 -26.89 -19.82 10.66
CA ALA A 8 -26.55 -18.46 11.01
C ALA A 8 -27.47 -18.03 12.14
N ASP A 9 -27.54 -18.84 13.20
CA ASP A 9 -28.27 -18.42 14.38
C ASP A 9 -27.44 -17.31 15.06
N PRO A 10 -28.05 -16.14 15.34
CA PRO A 10 -27.42 -15.10 16.15
C PRO A 10 -26.95 -15.71 17.48
N ASP A 11 -25.84 -15.21 18.03
CA ASP A 11 -25.45 -15.59 19.40
C ASP A 11 -26.69 -15.49 20.30
N PRO A 12 -27.06 -16.53 21.07
CA PRO A 12 -28.25 -16.51 21.92
C PRO A 12 -28.24 -15.37 22.96
N ARG A 13 -27.09 -14.72 23.17
CA ARG A 13 -26.92 -13.53 24.01
C ARG A 13 -27.09 -12.20 23.26
N ALA A 14 -27.08 -12.21 21.92
CA ALA A 14 -27.26 -11.03 21.10
C ALA A 14 -28.71 -10.50 21.21
N ARG A 15 -28.86 -9.26 21.65
CA ARG A 15 -30.15 -8.57 21.80
C ARG A 15 -30.22 -7.38 20.84
N GLY A 16 -30.60 -7.62 19.58
CA GLY A 16 -30.76 -6.56 18.58
C GLY A 16 -29.52 -6.35 17.71
N GLY A 17 -29.36 -5.15 17.13
CA GLY A 17 -28.22 -4.79 16.29
C GLY A 17 -28.28 -5.29 14.84
N ALA A 18 -29.47 -5.67 14.34
CA ALA A 18 -29.62 -6.27 13.00
C ALA A 18 -29.22 -5.30 11.87
N VAL A 19 -29.49 -4.00 12.03
CA VAL A 19 -29.15 -2.97 11.04
C VAL A 19 -27.64 -2.76 11.00
N GLU A 20 -27.00 -2.63 12.16
CA GLU A 20 -25.55 -2.47 12.30
C GLU A 20 -24.80 -3.69 11.79
N LEU A 21 -25.33 -4.89 12.04
CA LEU A 21 -24.78 -6.13 11.49
C LEU A 21 -24.89 -6.17 9.96
N ALA A 22 -26.01 -5.73 9.39
CA ALA A 22 -26.18 -5.65 7.94
C ALA A 22 -25.20 -4.65 7.30
N VAL A 23 -24.96 -3.50 7.95
CA VAL A 23 -23.94 -2.52 7.52
C VAL A 23 -22.55 -3.14 7.53
N TRP A 24 -22.18 -3.86 8.60
CA TRP A 24 -20.90 -4.55 8.67
C TRP A 24 -20.76 -5.60 7.57
N GLN A 25 -21.78 -6.44 7.35
CA GLN A 25 -21.77 -7.47 6.30
C GLN A 25 -21.62 -6.85 4.90
N TYR A 26 -22.32 -5.74 4.63
CA TYR A 26 -22.17 -4.98 3.40
C TYR A 26 -20.73 -4.48 3.21
N LEU A 27 -20.11 -3.90 4.25
CA LEU A 27 -18.72 -3.42 4.20
C LEU A 27 -17.70 -4.54 3.98
N ILE A 28 -17.94 -5.74 4.52
CA ILE A 28 -17.11 -6.92 4.21
C ILE A 28 -17.26 -7.33 2.74
N GLY A 29 -18.49 -7.28 2.18
CA GLY A 29 -18.73 -7.51 0.77
C GLY A 29 -18.00 -6.51 -0.13
N VAL A 30 -18.06 -5.22 0.21
CA VAL A 30 -17.31 -4.15 -0.48
C VAL A 30 -15.80 -4.37 -0.34
N SER A 31 -15.32 -4.83 0.82
CA SER A 31 -13.90 -5.15 1.04
C SER A 31 -13.42 -6.27 0.13
N ALA A 32 -14.20 -7.34 0.01
CA ALA A 32 -13.88 -8.44 -0.89
C ALA A 32 -13.80 -8.00 -2.36
N MET A 33 -14.75 -7.16 -2.81
CA MET A 33 -14.72 -6.56 -4.14
C MET A 33 -13.46 -5.72 -4.34
N MET A 34 -13.11 -4.87 -3.36
CA MET A 34 -11.91 -4.05 -3.42
C MET A 34 -10.62 -4.88 -3.47
N TRP A 35 -10.56 -6.02 -2.78
CA TRP A 35 -9.41 -6.93 -2.85
C TRP A 35 -9.27 -7.55 -4.24
N VAL A 36 -10.38 -7.94 -4.88
CA VAL A 36 -10.36 -8.44 -6.28
C VAL A 36 -9.88 -7.35 -7.24
N LEU A 37 -10.39 -6.13 -7.09
CA LEU A 37 -9.95 -4.98 -7.89
C LEU A 37 -8.47 -4.68 -7.68
N LEU A 38 -7.99 -4.72 -6.43
CA LEU A 38 -6.58 -4.48 -6.11
C LEU A 38 -5.67 -5.57 -6.70
N ALA A 39 -6.07 -6.83 -6.60
CA ALA A 39 -5.33 -7.95 -7.19
C ALA A 39 -5.25 -7.81 -8.72
N GLY A 40 -6.38 -7.55 -9.38
CA GLY A 40 -6.44 -7.31 -10.83
C GLY A 40 -5.61 -6.10 -11.24
N PHE A 41 -5.70 -5.00 -10.50
CA PHE A 41 -4.87 -3.82 -10.70
C PHE A 41 -3.37 -4.14 -10.58
N GLY A 42 -2.96 -4.86 -9.54
CA GLY A 42 -1.57 -5.27 -9.35
C GLY A 42 -1.06 -6.18 -10.49
N LEU A 43 -1.89 -7.09 -11.00
CA LEU A 43 -1.56 -7.89 -12.18
C LEU A 43 -1.39 -7.03 -13.44
N VAL A 44 -2.24 -6.02 -13.64
CA VAL A 44 -2.10 -5.05 -14.75
C VAL A 44 -0.80 -4.26 -14.60
N LEU A 45 -0.44 -3.82 -13.39
CA LEU A 45 0.83 -3.15 -13.15
C LEU A 45 2.03 -4.06 -13.47
N LEU A 46 2.01 -5.30 -12.99
CA LEU A 46 3.07 -6.27 -13.29
C LEU A 46 3.22 -6.51 -14.79
N ARG A 47 2.10 -6.64 -15.51
CA ARG A 47 2.09 -6.80 -16.95
C ARG A 47 2.73 -5.60 -17.65
N ARG A 48 2.32 -4.37 -17.29
CA ARG A 48 2.92 -3.13 -17.82
C ARG A 48 4.42 -3.05 -17.57
N LEU A 49 4.87 -3.40 -16.37
CA LEU A 49 6.29 -3.43 -16.02
C LEU A 49 7.08 -4.53 -16.75
N THR A 50 6.41 -5.53 -17.32
CA THR A 50 7.06 -6.64 -18.04
C THR A 50 7.06 -6.42 -19.55
N GLU A 51 5.98 -5.84 -20.09
CA GLU A 51 5.79 -5.57 -21.51
C GLU A 51 6.54 -4.33 -21.99
N ASP A 52 6.79 -3.37 -21.10
CA ASP A 52 7.55 -2.18 -21.46
C ASP A 52 9.02 -2.55 -21.73
N ALA A 53 9.42 -2.49 -23.00
CA ALA A 53 10.77 -2.82 -23.45
C ALA A 53 11.86 -1.98 -22.76
N ALA A 54 11.50 -0.81 -22.22
CA ALA A 54 12.39 0.00 -21.41
C ALA A 54 12.67 -0.63 -20.03
N VAL A 55 11.77 -1.46 -19.50
CA VAL A 55 11.91 -2.16 -18.22
C VAL A 55 12.36 -3.59 -18.46
N ARG A 56 13.67 -3.80 -18.62
CA ARG A 56 14.21 -5.17 -18.59
C ARG A 56 13.92 -5.81 -17.24
N PRO A 57 13.33 -7.02 -17.19
CA PRO A 57 13.03 -7.68 -15.94
C PRO A 57 14.33 -8.14 -15.28
N VAL A 58 14.79 -7.40 -14.27
CA VAL A 58 15.83 -7.85 -13.32
C VAL A 58 15.39 -9.15 -12.60
N ASP A 59 14.08 -9.41 -12.58
CA ASP A 59 13.43 -10.60 -12.04
C ASP A 59 13.71 -11.91 -12.81
N GLY A 60 14.33 -11.85 -14.01
CA GLY A 60 14.76 -13.04 -14.73
C GLY A 60 15.86 -13.82 -14.01
N ASP A 61 16.64 -13.14 -13.17
CA ASP A 61 17.74 -13.73 -12.41
C ASP A 61 17.27 -14.29 -11.06
N ALA A 62 17.85 -15.42 -10.64
CA ALA A 62 17.51 -16.09 -9.38
C ALA A 62 17.70 -15.18 -8.13
N SER A 63 18.56 -14.17 -8.23
CA SER A 63 18.79 -13.15 -7.20
C SER A 63 17.59 -12.21 -7.03
N GLY A 64 17.02 -11.70 -8.13
CA GLY A 64 15.85 -10.82 -8.13
C GLY A 64 14.62 -11.52 -7.53
N ARG A 65 14.35 -12.76 -7.98
CA ARG A 65 13.26 -13.58 -7.40
C ARG A 65 13.43 -13.79 -5.89
N ARG A 66 14.65 -14.06 -5.42
CA ARG A 66 14.93 -14.26 -3.99
C ARG A 66 14.74 -12.97 -3.20
N ALA A 67 15.15 -11.82 -3.73
CA ALA A 67 14.92 -10.52 -3.12
C ALA A 67 13.42 -10.21 -3.00
N THR A 68 12.64 -10.53 -4.04
CA THR A 68 11.18 -10.35 -4.05
C THR A 68 10.49 -11.22 -3.00
N VAL A 69 10.83 -12.51 -2.93
CA VAL A 69 10.27 -13.42 -1.90
C VAL A 69 10.61 -12.93 -0.49
N ARG A 70 11.85 -12.51 -0.24
CA ARG A 70 12.26 -11.97 1.06
C ARG A 70 11.52 -10.69 1.42
N PHE A 71 11.36 -9.78 0.47
CA PHE A 71 10.62 -8.53 0.66
C PHE A 71 9.15 -8.81 1.01
N VAL A 72 8.47 -9.63 0.21
CA VAL A 72 7.08 -10.00 0.44
C VAL A 72 6.93 -10.71 1.79
N GLY A 73 7.79 -11.69 2.08
CA GLY A 73 7.80 -12.40 3.35
C GLY A 73 8.02 -11.47 4.56
N PHE A 74 8.92 -10.50 4.44
CA PHE A 74 9.15 -9.49 5.47
C PHE A 74 7.91 -8.61 5.71
N VAL A 75 7.29 -8.09 4.64
CA VAL A 75 6.06 -7.27 4.76
C VAL A 75 4.94 -8.06 5.45
N PHE A 76 4.74 -9.31 5.07
CA PHE A 76 3.76 -10.18 5.75
C PHE A 76 4.13 -10.45 7.20
N ALA A 77 5.41 -10.71 7.50
CA ALA A 77 5.84 -10.91 8.88
C ALA A 77 5.55 -9.67 9.75
N VAL A 78 5.85 -8.47 9.24
CA VAL A 78 5.57 -7.21 9.95
C VAL A 78 4.07 -6.96 10.14
N ILE A 79 3.21 -7.41 9.20
CA ILE A 79 1.75 -7.33 9.34
C ILE A 79 1.23 -8.36 10.34
N VAL A 80 1.73 -9.60 10.29
CA VAL A 80 1.25 -10.72 11.10
C VAL A 80 1.64 -10.56 12.57
N VAL A 81 2.82 -10.03 12.88
CA VAL A 81 3.30 -9.89 14.27
C VAL A 81 2.35 -9.04 15.14
N PRO A 82 1.93 -7.83 14.76
CA PRO A 82 0.92 -7.06 15.49
C PRO A 82 -0.42 -7.78 15.67
N LEU A 83 -0.86 -8.54 14.65
CA LEU A 83 -2.10 -9.33 14.73
C LEU A 83 -1.97 -10.47 15.76
N LEU A 84 -0.82 -11.14 15.80
CA LEU A 84 -0.53 -12.18 16.80
C LEU A 84 -0.42 -11.60 18.20
N ILE A 85 0.23 -10.45 18.37
CA ILE A 85 0.33 -9.75 19.66
C ILE A 85 -1.07 -9.34 20.13
N GLY A 86 -1.89 -8.78 19.25
CA GLY A 86 -3.28 -8.42 19.57
C GLY A 86 -4.10 -9.65 19.98
N ALA A 87 -3.98 -10.75 19.23
CA ALA A 87 -4.65 -12.00 19.57
C ALA A 87 -4.20 -12.58 20.92
N ALA A 88 -2.90 -12.51 21.24
CA ALA A 88 -2.35 -12.95 22.52
C ALA A 88 -2.79 -12.05 23.69
N ALA A 89 -3.00 -10.75 23.43
CA ALA A 89 -3.56 -9.79 24.38
C ALA A 89 -5.08 -9.93 24.57
N GLY A 90 -5.72 -10.94 23.96
CA GLY A 90 -7.15 -11.17 24.08
C GLY A 90 -8.00 -10.20 23.24
N LEU A 91 -7.40 -9.43 22.33
CA LEU A 91 -8.11 -8.56 21.39
C LEU A 91 -8.68 -9.40 20.25
N ARG A 92 -9.70 -10.21 20.57
CA ARG A 92 -10.48 -10.98 19.60
C ARG A 92 -11.86 -10.34 19.48
N ASN A 93 -12.34 -10.24 18.24
CA ASN A 93 -13.74 -9.85 18.03
C ASN A 93 -14.67 -10.86 18.71
N PRO A 94 -15.65 -10.41 19.52
CA PRO A 94 -16.75 -11.28 19.91
C PRO A 94 -17.48 -11.73 18.66
N TYR A 95 -17.82 -13.01 18.61
CA TYR A 95 -18.53 -13.57 17.48
C TYR A 95 -20.00 -13.17 17.58
N VAL A 96 -20.43 -12.24 16.71
CA VAL A 96 -21.87 -11.92 16.58
C VAL A 96 -22.65 -13.12 16.00
N MET A 97 -21.95 -14.01 15.28
CA MET A 97 -22.50 -15.25 14.72
C MET A 97 -21.67 -16.45 15.20
N GLU A 98 -22.29 -17.38 15.94
CA GLU A 98 -21.67 -18.64 16.33
C GLU A 98 -21.32 -19.50 15.09
N GLY A 99 -20.27 -20.32 15.18
CA GLY A 99 -19.87 -21.25 14.10
C GLY A 99 -19.11 -20.63 12.91
N GLN A 100 -18.91 -19.30 12.88
CA GLN A 100 -18.25 -18.60 11.76
C GLN A 100 -16.79 -18.22 12.02
N ASN A 101 -16.19 -18.76 13.08
CA ASN A 101 -14.85 -18.37 13.57
C ASN A 101 -13.75 -18.56 12.53
N TRP A 102 -13.92 -19.52 11.62
CA TRP A 102 -12.97 -19.81 10.54
C TRP A 102 -13.01 -18.79 9.39
N LYS A 103 -14.08 -18.00 9.26
CA LYS A 103 -14.22 -17.01 8.17
C LYS A 103 -13.27 -15.82 8.34
N ILE A 104 -13.00 -15.41 9.59
CA ILE A 104 -12.09 -14.29 9.86
C ILE A 104 -10.65 -14.59 9.39
N PRO A 105 -9.98 -15.69 9.78
CA PRO A 105 -8.65 -16.00 9.28
C PRO A 105 -8.65 -16.24 7.76
N LEU A 106 -9.72 -16.80 7.20
CA LEU A 106 -9.86 -16.92 5.75
C LEU A 106 -9.92 -15.55 5.05
N LEU A 107 -10.70 -14.59 5.58
CA LEU A 107 -10.76 -13.23 5.03
C LEU A 107 -9.39 -12.55 5.08
N HIS A 108 -8.63 -12.72 6.17
CA HIS A 108 -7.26 -12.19 6.25
C HIS A 108 -6.32 -12.87 5.25
N LEU A 109 -6.46 -14.19 5.03
CA LEU A 109 -5.70 -14.91 4.03
C LEU A 109 -6.02 -14.41 2.61
N ILE A 110 -7.30 -14.26 2.27
CA ILE A 110 -7.74 -13.73 0.98
C ILE A 110 -7.23 -12.30 0.77
N ALA A 111 -7.39 -11.44 1.78
CA ALA A 111 -6.87 -10.08 1.75
C ALA A 111 -5.35 -10.07 1.56
N GLY A 112 -4.62 -10.94 2.27
CA GLY A 112 -3.18 -11.12 2.09
C GLY A 112 -2.82 -11.51 0.66
N CYS A 113 -3.43 -12.56 0.13
CA CYS A 113 -3.20 -13.02 -1.23
C CYS A 113 -3.51 -11.93 -2.28
N ALA A 114 -4.56 -11.14 -2.08
CA ALA A 114 -4.93 -10.06 -2.99
C ALA A 114 -3.88 -8.94 -3.07
N ASN A 115 -3.10 -8.73 -2.02
CA ASN A 115 -2.03 -7.73 -2.00
C ASN A 115 -0.74 -8.20 -2.72
N LEU A 116 -0.57 -9.50 -2.94
CA LEU A 116 0.67 -10.07 -3.51
C LEU A 116 1.08 -9.42 -4.84
N PRO A 117 0.20 -9.27 -5.85
CA PRO A 117 0.61 -8.70 -7.13
C PRO A 117 1.13 -7.27 -7.02
N VAL A 118 0.52 -6.46 -6.14
CA VAL A 118 0.94 -5.08 -5.89
C VAL A 118 2.29 -5.02 -5.18
N LEU A 119 2.51 -5.87 -4.16
CA LEU A 119 3.80 -5.94 -3.46
C LEU A 119 4.93 -6.40 -4.39
N VAL A 120 4.66 -7.36 -5.28
CA VAL A 120 5.62 -7.79 -6.31
C VAL A 120 5.90 -6.65 -7.28
N ALA A 121 4.88 -5.89 -7.71
CA ALA A 121 5.08 -4.75 -8.61
C ALA A 121 5.95 -3.67 -7.97
N LEU A 122 5.68 -3.32 -6.71
CA LEU A 122 6.47 -2.36 -5.94
C LEU A 122 7.93 -2.81 -5.81
N LYS A 123 8.17 -4.08 -5.52
CA LYS A 123 9.53 -4.60 -5.43
C LYS A 123 10.25 -4.63 -6.78
N ARG A 124 9.54 -4.95 -7.86
CA ARG A 124 10.08 -4.84 -9.22
C ARG A 124 10.50 -3.43 -9.57
N ILE A 125 9.70 -2.44 -9.19
CA ILE A 125 10.04 -1.02 -9.38
C ILE A 125 11.34 -0.68 -8.66
N GLU A 126 11.46 -1.10 -7.40
CA GLU A 126 12.67 -0.86 -6.62
C GLU A 126 13.90 -1.56 -7.23
N LEU A 127 13.80 -2.84 -7.60
CA LEU A 127 14.90 -3.57 -8.22
C LEU A 127 15.31 -2.93 -9.56
N THR A 128 14.33 -2.48 -10.33
CA THR A 128 14.54 -1.79 -11.61
C THR A 128 15.28 -0.48 -11.43
N ALA A 129 14.89 0.32 -10.41
CA ALA A 129 15.53 1.59 -10.12
C ALA A 129 16.93 1.40 -9.51
N ALA A 130 17.12 0.37 -8.70
CA ALA A 130 18.38 0.07 -8.03
C ALA A 130 19.43 -0.57 -8.97
N ASP A 131 19.01 -1.33 -9.98
CA ASP A 131 19.94 -1.95 -10.93
C ASP A 131 20.57 -0.89 -11.83
N ASP A 132 21.90 -0.84 -11.87
CA ASP A 132 22.66 0.06 -12.74
C ASP A 132 22.68 -0.39 -14.20
N ARG A 133 22.32 -1.65 -14.48
CA ARG A 133 22.30 -2.18 -15.84
C ARG A 133 21.06 -1.68 -16.59
N GLY A 134 21.27 -1.29 -17.85
CA GLY A 134 20.18 -0.91 -18.75
C GLY A 134 19.57 0.46 -18.48
N TRP A 135 20.29 1.32 -17.76
CA TRP A 135 20.04 2.76 -17.73
C TRP A 135 21.10 3.46 -18.58
N GLY A 136 20.65 4.37 -19.45
CA GLY A 136 21.52 5.27 -20.20
C GLY A 136 21.23 6.73 -19.84
N THR A 137 21.45 7.61 -20.81
CA THR A 137 21.15 9.05 -20.73
C THR A 137 20.12 9.46 -21.78
N THR A 138 19.16 8.58 -22.08
CA THR A 138 18.22 8.76 -23.19
C THR A 138 16.88 9.31 -22.73
N PRO A 139 16.07 9.94 -23.62
CA PRO A 139 14.70 10.33 -23.30
C PRO A 139 13.82 9.16 -22.84
N ALA A 140 14.12 7.94 -23.28
CA ALA A 140 13.42 6.73 -22.84
C ALA A 140 13.67 6.42 -21.34
N ASP A 141 14.84 6.75 -20.81
CA ASP A 141 15.16 6.60 -19.39
C ASP A 141 14.32 7.56 -18.52
N ILE A 142 14.10 8.79 -18.99
CA ILE A 142 13.21 9.78 -18.34
C ILE A 142 11.76 9.27 -18.33
N ALA A 143 11.27 8.78 -19.46
CA ALA A 143 9.92 8.22 -19.57
C ALA A 143 9.73 7.00 -18.65
N ARG A 144 10.73 6.10 -18.60
CA ARG A 144 10.74 4.95 -17.70
C ARG A 144 10.66 5.39 -16.23
N LEU A 145 11.47 6.37 -15.83
CA LEU A 145 11.46 6.88 -14.46
C LEU A 145 10.09 7.46 -14.06
N ARG A 146 9.45 8.24 -14.96
CA ARG A 146 8.08 8.76 -14.76
C ARG A 146 7.06 7.63 -14.59
N LEU A 147 7.17 6.57 -15.39
CA LEU A 147 6.33 5.39 -15.25
C LEU A 147 6.52 4.72 -13.88
N LEU A 148 7.76 4.55 -13.41
CA LEU A 148 8.07 3.97 -12.10
C LEU A 148 7.50 4.81 -10.95
N ARG A 149 7.67 6.15 -10.98
CA ARG A 149 7.10 7.07 -9.99
C ARG A 149 5.57 6.98 -9.96
N ARG A 150 4.92 7.13 -11.13
CA ARG A 150 3.46 7.07 -11.25
C ARG A 150 2.91 5.74 -10.74
N THR A 151 3.55 4.63 -11.11
CA THR A 151 3.13 3.30 -10.69
C THR A 151 3.25 3.11 -9.18
N THR A 152 4.34 3.61 -8.57
CA THR A 152 4.53 3.60 -7.11
C THR A 152 3.43 4.37 -6.39
N ARG A 153 3.10 5.58 -6.86
CA ARG A 153 2.01 6.41 -6.30
C ARG A 153 0.65 5.70 -6.40
N LEU A 154 0.32 5.15 -7.57
CA LEU A 154 -0.96 4.44 -7.78
C LEU A 154 -1.06 3.17 -6.93
N ALA A 155 0.01 2.38 -6.85
CA ALA A 155 0.07 1.18 -6.00
C ALA A 155 -0.11 1.55 -4.51
N THR A 156 0.56 2.60 -4.05
CA THR A 156 0.45 3.10 -2.68
C THR A 156 -0.96 3.57 -2.36
N ALA A 157 -1.60 4.32 -3.27
CA ALA A 157 -2.97 4.78 -3.11
C ALA A 157 -3.97 3.61 -3.05
N GLY A 158 -3.79 2.59 -3.90
CA GLY A 158 -4.62 1.37 -3.89
C GLY A 158 -4.54 0.62 -2.56
N LEU A 159 -3.33 0.47 -2.00
CA LEU A 159 -3.13 -0.11 -0.67
C LEU A 159 -3.78 0.74 0.43
N GLY A 160 -3.62 2.07 0.38
CA GLY A 160 -4.25 3.01 1.31
C GLY A 160 -5.79 2.90 1.31
N ALA A 161 -6.41 2.77 0.14
CA ALA A 161 -7.86 2.60 0.02
C ALA A 161 -8.36 1.31 0.68
N VAL A 162 -7.63 0.19 0.53
CA VAL A 162 -7.96 -1.07 1.19
C VAL A 162 -7.82 -0.97 2.72
N ILE A 163 -6.79 -0.27 3.21
CA ILE A 163 -6.61 -0.03 4.66
C ILE A 163 -7.76 0.84 5.20
N ALA A 164 -8.15 1.90 4.48
CA ALA A 164 -9.26 2.77 4.89
C ALA A 164 -10.54 1.96 5.07
N LEU A 165 -10.86 1.12 4.08
CA LEU A 165 -12.05 0.28 4.13
C LEU A 165 -11.98 -0.76 5.26
N ALA A 166 -10.81 -1.34 5.52
CA ALA A 166 -10.63 -2.26 6.63
C ALA A 166 -10.83 -1.59 8.01
N VAL A 167 -10.35 -0.36 8.18
CA VAL A 167 -10.55 0.44 9.40
C VAL A 167 -12.03 0.79 9.58
N ILE A 168 -12.71 1.22 8.52
CA ILE A 168 -14.16 1.50 8.53
C ILE A 168 -14.96 0.24 8.87
N ALA A 169 -14.65 -0.89 8.23
CA ALA A 169 -15.31 -2.18 8.52
C ALA A 169 -15.08 -2.63 9.96
N THR A 170 -13.90 -2.37 10.52
CA THR A 170 -13.61 -2.66 11.93
C THR A 170 -14.43 -1.78 12.88
N GLY A 171 -14.59 -0.49 12.56
CA GLY A 171 -15.46 0.43 13.31
C GLY A 171 -16.93 0.01 13.26
N ALA A 172 -17.44 -0.36 12.08
CA ALA A 172 -18.80 -0.86 11.92
C ALA A 172 -19.04 -2.16 12.69
N LEU A 173 -18.05 -3.07 12.71
CA LEU A 173 -18.13 -4.30 13.51
C LEU A 173 -18.26 -3.99 15.00
N ARG A 174 -17.47 -3.03 15.50
CA ARG A 174 -17.55 -2.58 16.89
C ARG A 174 -18.95 -2.06 17.22
N GLN A 175 -19.52 -1.20 16.38
CA GLN A 175 -20.89 -0.70 16.54
C GLN A 175 -21.91 -1.85 16.56
N ALA A 176 -21.79 -2.81 15.64
CA ALA A 176 -22.66 -3.99 15.60
C ALA A 176 -22.55 -4.85 16.87
N THR A 177 -21.34 -5.09 17.37
CA THR A 177 -21.13 -5.82 18.63
C THR A 177 -21.72 -5.09 19.83
N ALA A 178 -21.59 -3.76 19.89
CA ALA A 178 -22.16 -2.96 20.97
C ALA A 178 -23.70 -2.96 20.90
N ALA A 179 -24.28 -2.77 19.72
CA ALA A 179 -25.72 -2.79 19.49
C ALA A 179 -26.35 -4.16 19.78
N ALA A 180 -25.61 -5.24 19.57
CA ALA A 180 -26.01 -6.60 19.93
C ALA A 180 -25.89 -6.90 21.44
N GLY A 181 -25.38 -5.97 22.26
CA GLY A 181 -25.16 -6.20 23.70
C GLY A 181 -23.97 -7.12 24.02
N LEU A 182 -23.05 -7.32 23.07
CA LEU A 182 -21.80 -8.05 23.25
C LEU A 182 -20.68 -7.09 23.68
N THR A 183 -19.55 -7.62 24.13
CA THR A 183 -18.39 -6.81 24.56
C THR A 183 -17.66 -6.23 23.35
N PRO A 184 -17.82 -4.94 22.97
CA PRO A 184 -17.19 -4.41 21.77
C PRO A 184 -15.66 -4.40 21.87
N LEU A 185 -14.98 -4.41 20.72
CA LEU A 185 -13.55 -4.14 20.68
C LEU A 185 -13.24 -2.75 21.28
N PRO A 186 -12.09 -2.57 21.95
CA PRO A 186 -11.68 -1.26 22.44
C PRO A 186 -11.63 -0.23 21.32
N ASP A 187 -12.07 1.00 21.61
CA ASP A 187 -12.11 2.12 20.66
C ASP A 187 -10.72 2.47 20.12
N THR A 188 -9.67 2.12 20.84
CA THR A 188 -8.27 2.29 20.43
C THR A 188 -7.83 1.26 19.40
N PHE A 189 -8.51 0.11 19.30
CA PHE A 189 -8.11 -0.98 18.42
C PHE A 189 -8.11 -0.56 16.95
N GLY A 190 -9.20 0.05 16.46
CA GLY A 190 -9.30 0.49 15.06
C GLY A 190 -8.21 1.50 14.67
N VAL A 191 -7.82 2.37 15.61
CA VAL A 191 -6.74 3.36 15.41
C VAL A 191 -5.38 2.67 15.37
N VAL A 192 -5.08 1.78 16.33
CA VAL A 192 -3.80 1.04 16.37
C VAL A 192 -3.66 0.13 15.15
N TYR A 193 -4.75 -0.55 14.77
CA TYR A 193 -4.83 -1.36 13.57
C TYR A 193 -4.52 -0.51 12.33
N GLY A 194 -5.29 0.57 12.10
CA GLY A 194 -5.05 1.47 10.98
C GLY A 194 -3.63 2.03 10.96
N ALA A 195 -3.12 2.49 12.11
CA ALA A 195 -1.76 3.03 12.25
C ALA A 195 -0.69 2.01 11.85
N ALA A 196 -0.81 0.76 12.29
CA ALA A 196 0.15 -0.29 11.97
C ALA A 196 0.20 -0.56 10.46
N PHE A 197 -0.95 -0.76 9.82
CA PHE A 197 -1.01 -1.01 8.37
C PHE A 197 -0.53 0.20 7.56
N THR A 198 -0.96 1.40 7.94
CA THR A 198 -0.49 2.65 7.33
C THR A 198 1.02 2.81 7.47
N GLY A 199 1.60 2.49 8.64
CA GLY A 199 3.04 2.53 8.87
C GLY A 199 3.81 1.55 7.97
N VAL A 200 3.28 0.33 7.77
CA VAL A 200 3.86 -0.64 6.84
C VAL A 200 3.83 -0.12 5.40
N VAL A 201 2.69 0.40 4.94
CA VAL A 201 2.57 0.95 3.58
C VAL A 201 3.45 2.18 3.39
N ALA A 202 3.54 3.07 4.38
CA ALA A 202 4.43 4.21 4.36
C ALA A 202 5.90 3.76 4.28
N GLY A 203 6.31 2.78 5.07
CA GLY A 203 7.67 2.22 5.01
C GLY A 203 8.00 1.61 3.66
N VAL A 204 7.08 0.84 3.08
CA VAL A 204 7.22 0.28 1.72
C VAL A 204 7.32 1.40 0.68
N HIS A 205 6.45 2.40 0.75
CA HIS A 205 6.47 3.54 -0.14
C HIS A 205 7.81 4.28 -0.08
N LEU A 206 8.26 4.63 1.13
CA LEU A 206 9.55 5.32 1.33
C LEU A 206 10.71 4.50 0.78
N TYR A 207 10.73 3.18 1.03
CA TYR A 207 11.76 2.28 0.52
C TYR A 207 11.82 2.29 -1.02
N VAL A 208 10.67 2.12 -1.70
CA VAL A 208 10.61 2.09 -3.17
C VAL A 208 10.89 3.47 -3.78
N SER A 209 10.25 4.53 -3.25
CA SER A 209 10.42 5.90 -3.73
C SER A 209 11.87 6.38 -3.58
N SER A 210 12.58 5.98 -2.51
CA SER A 210 13.99 6.33 -2.33
C SER A 210 14.88 5.74 -3.42
N ALA A 211 14.60 4.50 -3.87
CA ALA A 211 15.36 3.89 -4.97
C ALA A 211 15.12 4.63 -6.30
N VAL A 212 13.86 4.98 -6.59
CA VAL A 212 13.49 5.77 -7.79
C VAL A 212 14.12 7.16 -7.75
N GLU A 213 14.08 7.83 -6.61
CA GLU A 213 14.67 9.15 -6.41
C GLU A 213 16.20 9.13 -6.55
N ASN A 214 16.87 8.12 -5.97
CA ASN A 214 18.32 7.95 -6.14
C ASN A 214 18.70 7.69 -7.60
N ARG A 215 17.89 6.92 -8.34
CA ARG A 215 18.09 6.73 -9.79
C ARG A 215 17.95 8.03 -10.55
N ALA A 216 16.93 8.82 -10.24
CA ALA A 216 16.69 10.12 -10.86
C ALA A 216 17.89 11.05 -10.67
N ARG A 217 18.44 11.13 -9.45
CA ARG A 217 19.64 11.94 -9.15
C ARG A 217 20.86 11.48 -9.95
N ARG A 218 21.11 10.17 -10.01
CA ARG A 218 22.21 9.62 -10.82
C ARG A 218 22.05 9.97 -12.31
N LEU A 219 20.83 9.89 -12.84
CA LEU A 219 20.54 10.25 -14.23
C LEU A 219 20.78 11.75 -14.48
N LEU A 220 20.37 12.61 -13.54
CA LEU A 220 20.66 14.04 -13.59
C LEU A 220 22.17 14.32 -13.62
N ASP A 221 22.93 13.63 -12.77
CA ASP A 221 24.39 13.78 -12.70
C ASP A 221 25.10 13.31 -13.98
N GLN A 222 24.52 12.34 -14.69
CA GLN A 222 25.06 11.84 -15.96
C GLN A 222 24.68 12.72 -17.15
N VAL A 223 23.44 13.22 -17.21
CA VAL A 223 22.92 14.03 -18.34
C VAL A 223 23.37 15.48 -18.23
N ALA A 224 23.38 16.05 -17.03
CA ALA A 224 23.65 17.46 -16.78
C ALA A 224 24.62 17.63 -15.60
N ALA A 225 25.84 17.12 -15.78
CA ALA A 225 26.95 17.36 -14.86
C ALA A 225 27.27 18.85 -14.79
N LEU A 226 27.35 19.40 -13.57
CA LEU A 226 27.76 20.78 -13.36
C LEU A 226 29.26 20.92 -13.68
N PRO A 227 29.65 21.81 -14.60
CA PRO A 227 31.06 22.07 -14.86
C PRO A 227 31.71 22.76 -13.66
N ASP A 228 33.02 22.56 -13.48
CA ASP A 228 33.79 23.24 -12.44
C ASP A 228 33.77 24.76 -12.70
N PRO A 229 33.24 25.59 -11.76
CA PRO A 229 33.13 27.03 -11.94
C PRO A 229 34.48 27.73 -12.12
N SER A 230 35.59 27.10 -11.74
CA SER A 230 36.95 27.62 -11.96
C SER A 230 37.52 27.28 -13.35
N ALA A 231 36.94 26.30 -14.03
CA ALA A 231 37.42 25.77 -15.31
C ALA A 231 36.63 26.25 -16.54
N VAL A 232 35.47 26.87 -16.34
CA VAL A 232 34.60 27.37 -17.42
C VAL A 232 34.24 28.83 -17.21
N SER A 233 33.76 29.48 -18.28
CA SER A 233 33.28 30.86 -18.17
C SER A 233 32.01 30.95 -17.28
N PRO A 234 31.74 32.11 -16.66
CA PRO A 234 30.51 32.32 -15.89
C PRO A 234 29.22 32.07 -16.70
N GLN A 235 29.26 32.32 -18.01
CA GLN A 235 28.13 32.09 -18.91
C GLN A 235 27.90 30.60 -19.15
N GLU A 236 28.95 29.82 -19.39
CA GLU A 236 28.87 28.35 -19.52
C GLU A 236 28.42 27.69 -18.22
N PHE A 237 28.92 28.15 -17.08
CA PHE A 237 28.45 27.67 -15.77
C PHE A 237 26.97 27.97 -15.54
N SER A 238 26.50 29.18 -15.89
CA SER A 238 25.09 29.55 -15.81
C SER A 238 24.22 28.70 -16.76
N ALA A 239 24.67 28.45 -17.98
CA ALA A 239 23.98 27.60 -18.94
C ALA A 239 23.89 26.15 -18.44
N GLY A 240 24.98 25.60 -17.90
CA GLY A 240 24.99 24.27 -17.28
C GLY A 240 24.06 24.16 -16.08
N ARG A 241 23.97 25.21 -15.26
CA ARG A 241 22.99 25.27 -14.15
C ARG A 241 21.55 25.31 -14.66
N SER A 242 21.25 26.09 -15.70
CA SER A 242 19.91 26.16 -16.31
C SER A 242 19.47 24.80 -16.84
N LEU A 243 20.33 24.17 -17.65
CA LEU A 243 20.07 22.84 -18.21
C LEU A 243 19.83 21.80 -17.10
N ARG A 244 20.65 21.82 -16.04
CA ARG A 244 20.45 20.93 -14.89
C ARG A 244 19.12 21.20 -14.18
N GLY A 245 18.68 22.45 -14.09
CA GLY A 245 17.36 22.82 -13.56
C GLY A 245 16.22 22.23 -14.40
N GLU A 246 16.28 22.41 -15.72
CA GLU A 246 15.29 21.89 -16.67
C GLU A 246 15.21 20.35 -16.63
N VAL A 247 16.36 19.67 -16.62
CA VAL A 247 16.41 18.21 -16.52
C VAL A 247 15.93 17.73 -15.15
N ALA A 248 16.22 18.44 -14.06
CA ALA A 248 15.70 18.11 -12.73
C ALA A 248 14.18 18.22 -12.67
N GLU A 249 13.60 19.27 -13.26
CA GLU A 249 12.16 19.46 -13.37
C GLU A 249 11.52 18.32 -14.19
N GLU A 250 12.10 17.97 -15.34
CA GLU A 250 11.61 16.85 -16.16
C GLU A 250 11.67 15.50 -15.42
N LEU A 251 12.70 15.26 -14.61
CA LEU A 251 12.87 14.06 -13.78
C LEU A 251 11.99 14.04 -12.53
N GLU A 252 11.19 15.09 -12.34
CA GLU A 252 10.41 15.36 -11.15
C GLU A 252 11.27 15.37 -9.86
N LEU A 253 12.53 15.77 -9.97
CA LEU A 253 13.45 15.90 -8.83
C LEU A 253 13.10 17.18 -8.06
N GLY A 254 12.76 17.02 -6.78
CA GLY A 254 12.30 18.14 -5.94
C GLY A 254 10.86 18.59 -6.24
N VAL A 255 10.06 17.77 -6.94
CA VAL A 255 8.66 18.10 -7.26
C VAL A 255 7.78 18.21 -6.01
N ASP A 256 6.84 19.15 -6.16
CA ASP A 256 5.87 19.72 -5.22
C ASP A 256 5.53 18.85 -4.00
N PRO A 257 5.85 19.32 -2.78
CA PRO A 257 5.46 18.68 -1.52
C PRO A 257 3.97 18.32 -1.46
N ARG A 258 3.10 18.99 -2.23
CA ARG A 258 1.67 18.69 -2.32
C ARG A 258 1.34 17.35 -2.98
N ALA A 259 2.11 16.91 -3.98
CA ALA A 259 1.87 15.62 -4.65
C ALA A 259 2.31 14.45 -3.76
N ASP A 260 3.42 14.62 -3.04
CA ASP A 260 3.87 13.67 -2.01
C ASP A 260 2.95 13.73 -0.78
N LEU A 261 2.45 14.90 -0.40
CA LEU A 261 1.43 15.07 0.63
C LEU A 261 0.12 14.40 0.22
N GLN A 262 -0.31 14.43 -1.04
CA GLN A 262 -1.50 13.67 -1.48
C GLN A 262 -1.27 12.16 -1.37
N SER A 263 -0.08 11.67 -1.70
CA SER A 263 0.24 10.25 -1.53
C SER A 263 0.32 9.86 -0.06
N LEU A 264 0.92 10.71 0.79
CA LEU A 264 0.94 10.56 2.25
C LEU A 264 -0.44 10.70 2.87
N LEU A 265 -1.28 11.62 2.41
CA LEU A 265 -2.66 11.80 2.85
C LEU A 265 -3.51 10.61 2.39
N ALA A 266 -3.28 10.03 1.23
CA ALA A 266 -3.95 8.79 0.84
C ALA A 266 -3.56 7.62 1.78
N VAL A 267 -2.29 7.56 2.19
CA VAL A 267 -1.74 6.60 3.16
C VAL A 267 -2.27 6.85 4.59
N LEU A 268 -2.45 8.11 4.96
CA LEU A 268 -2.93 8.56 6.28
C LEU A 268 -4.45 8.74 6.35
N SER A 269 -5.18 8.71 5.22
CA SER A 269 -6.64 8.87 5.18
C SER A 269 -7.40 7.86 6.05
N PRO A 270 -6.97 6.59 6.19
CA PRO A 270 -7.56 5.67 7.16
C PRO A 270 -7.46 6.18 8.59
N LEU A 271 -6.32 6.80 8.92
CA LEU A 271 -6.03 7.37 10.23
C LEU A 271 -6.84 8.63 10.49
N ILE A 272 -6.90 9.53 9.50
CA ILE A 272 -7.70 10.76 9.55
C ILE A 272 -9.19 10.39 9.68
N GLY A 273 -9.69 9.41 8.91
CA GLY A 273 -11.05 8.91 9.03
C GLY A 273 -11.34 8.36 10.43
N ALA A 274 -10.45 7.51 10.97
CA ALA A 274 -10.60 6.97 12.32
C ALA A 274 -10.57 8.06 13.42
N LEU A 275 -9.72 9.08 13.25
CA LEU A 275 -9.64 10.22 14.16
C LEU A 275 -10.89 11.10 14.06
N LEU A 276 -11.40 11.35 12.86
CA LEU A 276 -12.62 12.12 12.63
C LEU A 276 -13.84 11.40 13.21
N THR A 277 -13.94 10.07 13.10
CA THR A 277 -15.01 9.30 13.77
C THR A 277 -14.92 9.37 15.29
N LYS A 278 -13.72 9.46 15.87
CA LYS A 278 -13.55 9.64 17.32
C LYS A 278 -13.92 11.03 17.82
N VAL A 279 -13.68 12.07 17.01
CA VAL A 279 -14.01 13.47 17.37
C VAL A 279 -15.48 13.79 17.07
N GLY A 280 -16.08 13.12 16.08
CA GLY A 280 -17.45 13.37 15.62
C GLY A 280 -18.56 12.63 16.37
N GLY A 281 -18.27 11.60 17.17
CA GLY A 281 -19.29 10.90 17.95
C GLY A 281 -20.41 10.26 17.12
N LEU A 282 -20.08 9.71 15.95
CA LEU A 282 -20.97 8.86 15.15
C LEU A 282 -20.58 7.39 15.28
#